data_AF-A0AAE1L7T1-F1
#
_entry.id   AF-A0AAE1L7T1-F1
#
_cell.length_a   1.000
_cell.length_b   1.000
_cell.length_c   1.000
_cell.angle_alpha   90.00
_cell.angle_beta   90.00
_cell.angle_gamma   90.00
#
_symmetry.space_group_name_H-M   'P 1'
#
loop_
_entity.id
_entity.type
_entity.pdbx_description
1 polymer ?
#
loop_
_entity_poly.entity_id
_entity_poly.type
_entity_poly.pdbx_seq_one_letter_code
_entity_poly.pdbx_strand_id
1 'polypeptide(L)'
;MYGTDSNFVLGNAQVSNVHPIVYCSDGFCELTGFARAQIMQKGCACKFLYGPETRDEHKLAIDKALELKTELKLEVIFYKKNERNQARAVFAEAEAAEREG
;
A
#
# COMPACT_ATOMS: atom_id res chain seq x y z
N MET A 1 -8.29 6.96 -25.59
CA MET A 1 -7.08 7.11 -24.75
C MET A 1 -7.54 7.19 -23.30
N TYR A 2 -7.66 6.06 -22.59
CA TYR A 2 -7.86 6.07 -21.14
C TYR A 2 -7.10 4.89 -20.57
N GLY A 3 -5.97 5.19 -19.93
CA GLY A 3 -5.24 4.21 -19.14
C GLY A 3 -6.14 3.76 -17.99
N THR A 4 -6.16 2.47 -17.75
CA THR A 4 -6.84 1.81 -16.63
C THR A 4 -6.53 2.53 -15.32
N ASP A 5 -7.56 2.92 -14.55
CA ASP A 5 -7.43 3.55 -13.23
C ASP A 5 -6.81 2.59 -12.20
N SER A 6 -5.50 2.39 -12.27
CA SER A 6 -4.76 1.52 -11.35
C SER A 6 -4.64 2.17 -9.97
N ASN A 7 -4.91 1.40 -8.92
CA ASN A 7 -4.89 1.86 -7.53
C ASN A 7 -3.58 1.43 -6.87
N PHE A 8 -2.57 2.30 -6.86
CA PHE A 8 -1.25 1.92 -6.34
C PHE A 8 -0.51 3.07 -5.66
N VAL A 9 0.47 2.68 -4.84
CA VAL A 9 1.48 3.56 -4.25
C VAL A 9 2.87 3.01 -4.57
N LEU A 10 3.86 3.90 -4.66
CA LEU A 10 5.27 3.51 -4.76
C LEU A 10 5.98 3.93 -3.48
N GLY A 11 6.77 3.03 -2.91
CA GLY A 11 7.57 3.28 -1.72
C GLY A 11 9.06 3.29 -2.01
N ASN A 12 9.83 4.03 -1.24
CA ASN A 12 11.29 3.96 -1.29
C ASN A 12 11.83 2.83 -0.39
N ALA A 13 12.27 1.72 -0.99
CA ALA A 13 12.85 0.57 -0.29
C ALA A 13 14.28 0.81 0.25
N GLN A 14 14.92 1.94 -0.06
CA GLN A 14 16.26 2.28 0.43
C GLN A 14 16.23 2.91 1.83
N VAL A 15 15.08 3.46 2.26
CA VAL A 15 14.94 4.05 3.60
C VAL A 15 14.40 2.98 4.54
N SER A 16 15.33 2.36 5.26
CA SER A 16 15.05 1.30 6.22
C SER A 16 14.02 1.73 7.29
N ASN A 17 13.24 0.76 7.78
CA ASN A 17 12.19 0.88 8.80
C ASN A 17 10.91 1.62 8.39
N VAL A 18 10.99 2.67 7.57
CA VAL A 18 9.83 3.53 7.27
C VAL A 18 9.22 3.25 5.90
N HIS A 19 10.05 2.90 4.91
CA HIS A 19 9.64 2.67 3.51
C HIS A 19 8.64 3.73 3.01
N PRO A 20 9.04 5.02 2.98
CA PRO A 20 8.11 6.13 2.77
C PRO A 20 7.49 6.05 1.38
N ILE A 21 6.21 6.43 1.29
CA ILE A 21 5.53 6.59 0.00
C ILE A 21 6.14 7.78 -0.74
N VAL A 22 6.59 7.54 -1.98
CA VAL A 22 7.13 8.55 -2.89
C VAL A 22 6.17 8.90 -4.02
N TYR A 23 5.10 8.11 -4.21
CA TYR A 23 4.04 8.40 -5.16
C TYR A 23 2.75 7.67 -4.76
N CYS A 24 1.59 8.30 -5.01
CA CYS A 24 0.29 7.63 -4.98
C CYS A 24 -0.57 8.06 -6.17
N SER A 25 -1.24 7.08 -6.81
CA SER A 25 -2.15 7.35 -7.93
C SER A 25 -3.40 8.11 -7.47
N ASP A 26 -4.07 8.79 -8.40
CA ASP A 26 -5.37 9.42 -8.13
C ASP A 26 -6.42 8.38 -7.73
N GLY A 27 -6.45 7.24 -8.43
CA GLY A 27 -7.32 6.11 -8.10
C GLY A 27 -7.11 5.59 -6.66
N PHE A 28 -5.87 5.54 -6.15
CA PHE A 28 -5.62 5.16 -4.76
C PHE A 28 -6.16 6.21 -3.76
N CYS A 29 -6.06 7.50 -4.07
CA CYS A 29 -6.64 8.56 -3.24
C CYS A 29 -8.17 8.43 -3.16
N GLU A 30 -8.82 8.26 -4.31
CA GLU A 30 -10.28 8.07 -4.41
C GLU A 30 -10.72 6.78 -3.72
N LEU A 31 -10.00 5.68 -3.93
CA LEU A 31 -10.31 4.39 -3.36
C LEU A 31 -10.29 4.44 -1.83
N THR A 32 -9.29 5.08 -1.24
CA THR A 32 -9.07 5.11 0.20
C THR A 32 -9.80 6.26 0.91
N GLY A 33 -10.19 7.30 0.18
CA GLY A 33 -10.77 8.52 0.73
C GLY A 33 -9.76 9.44 1.44
N PHE A 34 -8.46 9.15 1.36
CA PHE A 34 -7.42 10.01 1.90
C PHE A 34 -6.96 11.03 0.87
N ALA A 35 -6.74 12.26 1.30
CA ALA A 35 -6.10 13.26 0.45
C ALA A 35 -4.63 12.86 0.20
N ARG A 36 -4.14 13.09 -1.02
CA ARG A 36 -2.75 12.80 -1.42
C ARG A 36 -1.72 13.27 -0.40
N ALA A 37 -1.85 14.49 0.11
CA ALA A 37 -0.94 15.04 1.12
C ALA A 37 -0.87 14.19 2.41
N GLN A 38 -1.97 13.53 2.80
CA GLN A 38 -1.99 12.64 3.96
C GLN A 38 -1.31 11.30 3.65
N ILE A 39 -1.47 10.78 2.44
CA ILE A 39 -0.90 9.50 1.98
C ILE A 39 0.62 9.60 1.83
N MET A 40 1.10 10.69 1.23
CA MET A 40 2.53 10.94 1.01
C MET A 40 3.35 11.05 2.31
N GLN A 41 2.71 11.17 3.47
CA GLN A 41 3.35 11.17 4.79
C GLN A 41 3.34 9.79 5.47
N LYS A 42 2.97 8.73 4.75
CA LYS A 42 2.85 7.36 5.27
C LYS A 42 3.89 6.42 4.65
N GLY A 43 4.06 5.25 5.26
CA GLY A 43 4.85 4.15 4.70
C GLY A 43 4.05 3.32 3.69
N CYS A 44 4.72 2.73 2.70
CA CYS A 44 4.09 1.96 1.62
C CYS A 44 3.48 0.63 2.08
N ALA A 45 3.80 0.16 3.29
CA ALA A 45 3.07 -0.91 3.98
C ALA A 45 1.58 -0.58 4.22
N CYS A 46 1.18 0.69 4.06
CA CYS A 46 -0.20 1.14 4.18
C CYS A 46 -0.87 0.82 5.53
N LYS A 47 -0.09 0.76 6.62
CA LYS A 47 -0.58 0.44 7.98
C LYS A 47 -1.72 1.34 8.46
N PHE A 48 -1.82 2.56 7.92
CA PHE A 48 -2.89 3.51 8.20
C PHE A 48 -4.28 3.08 7.67
N LEU A 49 -4.33 2.05 6.83
CA LEU A 49 -5.54 1.43 6.31
C LEU A 49 -5.91 0.14 7.06
N TYR A 50 -5.13 -0.30 8.06
CA TYR A 50 -5.47 -1.47 8.84
C TYR A 50 -6.70 -1.20 9.72
N GLY A 51 -7.47 -2.25 9.99
CA GLY A 51 -8.59 -2.18 10.92
C GLY A 51 -8.90 -3.55 11.53
N PRO A 52 -10.09 -3.70 12.14
CA PRO A 52 -10.42 -4.85 13.00
C PRO A 52 -10.27 -6.22 12.33
N GLU A 53 -10.60 -6.34 11.04
CA GLU A 53 -10.58 -7.61 10.30
C GLU A 53 -9.29 -7.78 9.46
N THR A 54 -8.34 -6.83 9.54
CA THR A 54 -7.03 -7.02 8.93
C THR A 54 -6.26 -8.08 9.73
N ARG A 55 -6.14 -9.29 9.17
CA ARG A 55 -5.47 -10.43 9.82
C ARG A 55 -3.98 -10.13 10.11
N ASP A 56 -3.50 -10.55 11.28
CA ASP A 56 -2.11 -10.31 11.69
C ASP A 56 -1.09 -11.03 10.80
N GLU A 57 -1.44 -12.20 10.27
CA GLU A 57 -0.60 -12.92 9.30
C GLU A 57 -0.31 -12.08 8.04
N HIS A 58 -1.29 -11.30 7.58
CA HIS A 58 -1.14 -10.43 6.42
C HIS A 58 -0.25 -9.24 6.75
N LYS A 59 -0.42 -8.64 7.94
CA LYS A 59 0.45 -7.55 8.41
C LYS A 59 1.90 -8.00 8.47
N LEU A 60 2.14 -9.19 9.03
CA LEU A 60 3.47 -9.79 9.15
C LEU A 60 4.06 -10.13 7.77
N ALA A 61 3.26 -10.67 6.85
CA ALA A 61 3.71 -10.97 5.49
C ALA A 61 4.15 -9.70 4.75
N ILE A 62 3.39 -8.61 4.84
CA ILE A 62 3.73 -7.31 4.24
C ILE A 62 5.05 -6.78 4.83
N ASP A 63 5.18 -6.75 6.15
CA ASP A 63 6.40 -6.25 6.81
C ASP A 63 7.63 -7.06 6.40
N LYS A 64 7.53 -8.40 6.40
CA LYS A 64 8.61 -9.29 5.95
C LYS A 64 8.99 -9.08 4.48
N ALA A 65 8.00 -8.92 3.60
CA ALA A 65 8.27 -8.73 2.17
C ALA A 65 9.03 -7.42 1.91
N LEU A 66 8.69 -6.34 2.63
CA LEU A 66 9.40 -5.07 2.57
C LEU A 66 10.82 -5.17 3.12
N GLU A 67 11.00 -5.84 4.26
CA GLU A 67 12.33 -6.06 4.87
C GLU A 67 13.25 -6.91 4.00
N LEU A 68 12.72 -8.01 3.46
CA LEU A 68 13.47 -8.95 2.62
C LEU A 68 13.57 -8.49 1.16
N LYS A 69 12.88 -7.40 0.79
CA LYS A 69 12.79 -6.88 -0.59
C LYS A 69 12.33 -7.96 -1.57
N THR A 70 11.34 -8.74 -1.16
CA THR A 70 10.79 -9.84 -1.97
C THR A 70 9.42 -9.46 -2.49
N GLU A 71 9.06 -10.00 -3.66
CA GLU A 71 7.71 -9.88 -4.17
C GLU A 71 6.69 -10.55 -3.24
N LEU A 72 5.57 -9.87 -3.04
CA LEU A 72 4.43 -10.40 -2.31
C LEU A 72 3.16 -10.05 -3.08
N LYS A 73 2.30 -11.07 -3.26
CA LYS A 73 0.94 -10.93 -3.76
C LYS A 73 -0.03 -11.45 -2.71
N LEU A 74 -0.89 -10.57 -2.21
CA LEU A 74 -1.77 -10.90 -1.09
C LEU A 74 -3.11 -10.15 -1.20
N GLU A 75 -4.20 -10.81 -0.79
CA GLU A 75 -5.51 -10.19 -0.65
C GLU A 75 -5.72 -9.73 0.80
N VAL A 76 -5.86 -8.42 1.02
CA VAL A 76 -5.93 -7.82 2.36
C VAL A 76 -7.14 -6.92 2.53
N ILE A 77 -7.80 -7.02 3.68
CA ILE A 77 -8.91 -6.14 4.08
C ILE A 77 -8.34 -4.82 4.60
N PHE A 78 -8.64 -3.72 3.89
CA PHE A 78 -8.26 -2.34 4.24
C PHE A 78 -9.46 -1.41 4.42
N TYR A 79 -9.34 -0.46 5.33
CA TYR A 79 -10.40 0.45 5.75
C TYR A 79 -10.19 1.85 5.18
N LYS A 80 -11.24 2.38 4.55
CA LYS A 80 -11.28 3.75 4.00
C LYS A 80 -11.43 4.79 5.11
N LYS A 81 -11.13 6.04 4.80
CA LYS A 81 -11.37 7.18 5.69
C LYS A 81 -12.87 7.41 5.89
N ASN A 82 -13.38 7.10 7.08
CA ASN A 82 -14.68 7.52 7.65
C ASN A 82 -15.89 7.66 6.70
N GLU A 83 -16.29 6.61 5.98
CA GLU A 83 -17.68 6.45 5.52
C GLU A 83 -18.07 4.97 5.63
N ARG A 84 -19.12 4.71 6.42
CA ARG A 84 -19.66 3.40 6.83
C ARG A 84 -19.43 2.27 5.81
N ASN A 85 -18.66 1.26 6.21
CA ASN A 85 -18.59 -0.09 5.66
C ASN A 85 -18.51 -0.21 4.13
N GLN A 86 -17.29 -0.35 3.59
CA GLN A 86 -16.95 -1.36 2.56
C GLN A 86 -15.44 -1.31 2.28
N ALA A 87 -14.70 -2.14 3.02
CA ALA A 87 -13.33 -2.49 2.70
C ALA A 87 -13.34 -3.36 1.42
N ARG A 88 -12.84 -2.84 0.30
CA ARG A 88 -12.55 -3.67 -0.87
C ARG A 88 -11.08 -4.04 -0.82
N ALA A 89 -10.79 -5.32 -1.00
CA ALA A 89 -9.44 -5.84 -0.98
C ALA A 89 -8.55 -5.08 -1.96
N VAL A 90 -7.38 -4.63 -1.47
CA VAL A 90 -6.33 -4.08 -2.33
C VAL A 90 -5.29 -5.18 -2.47
N PHE A 91 -5.13 -5.69 -3.69
CA PHE A 91 -4.02 -6.55 -4.04
C PHE A 91 -2.78 -5.66 -4.10
N ALA A 92 -1.83 -5.89 -3.20
CA ALA A 92 -0.50 -5.31 -3.31
C ALA A 92 0.35 -6.29 -4.14
N GLU A 93 0.89 -5.81 -5.25
CA GLU A 93 2.04 -6.41 -5.92
C GLU A 93 3.21 -5.46 -5.66
N ALA A 94 4.21 -5.91 -4.92
CA ALA A 94 5.41 -5.12 -4.63
C ALA A 94 6.59 -5.73 -5.39
N GLU A 95 7.00 -5.09 -6.48
CA GLU A 95 8.21 -5.48 -7.22
C GLU A 95 9.39 -4.70 -6.62
N ALA A 96 10.34 -5.42 -6.02
CA ALA A 96 11.62 -4.83 -5.67
C ALA A 96 12.42 -4.68 -6.97
N ALA A 97 12.47 -3.46 -7.50
CA ALA A 97 13.36 -3.15 -8.61
C ALA A 97 14.82 -3.29 -8.12
N GLU A 98 15.45 -4.41 -8.47
CA GLU A 98 16.90 -4.49 -8.46
C GLU A 98 17.42 -3.49 -9.51
N ARG A 99 18.42 -2.69 -9.15
CA ARG A 99 19.30 -2.13 -10.18
C ARG A 99 20.04 -3.31 -10.79
N GLU A 100 19.75 -3.63 -12.04
CA GLU A 100 20.77 -4.22 -12.90
C GLU A 100 21.93 -3.22 -12.98
N GLY A 101 23.15 -3.68 -12.66
CA GLY A 101 24.43 -3.10 -13.07
C GLY A 101 24.74 -1.67 -12.66
#